data_AF-X1VIS9-F1
#
_entry.id   AF-X1VIS9-F1
#
_cell.length_a   1.000
_cell.length_b   1.000
_cell.length_c   1.000
_cell.angle_alpha   90.00
_cell.angle_beta   90.00
_cell.angle_gamma   90.00
#
_symmetry.space_group_name_H-M   'P 1'
#
loop_
_entity.id
_entity.type
_entity.pdbx_description
1 polymer ?
#
loop_
_entity_poly.entity_id
_entity_poly.type
_entity_poly.pdbx_seq_one_letter_code
_entity_poly.pdbx_strand_id
1 'polypeptide(L)'
;MPVMEGKAILFKRFAGVDAFPICLDTQDPDEIVKIVKLLEPTFGGINLEDISAPRCFYIEENIKKESEIPVFHDDQHGTAVVVGAALINACRLLKKEIEKLKVTIIGAGAAGITVGNFLLDLGVKTLIVCDSKGIV
;
A
#
# COMPACT_ATOMS: atom_id res chain seq x y z
N MET A 1 1.31 -8.27 16.72
CA MET A 1 0.88 -7.25 17.70
C MET A 1 1.87 -6.09 17.85
N PRO A 2 3.15 -6.27 18.27
CA PRO A 2 4.01 -5.13 18.62
C PRO A 2 4.24 -4.11 17.49
N VAL A 3 4.35 -4.57 16.24
CA VAL A 3 4.46 -3.70 15.06
C VAL A 3 3.21 -2.81 14.90
N MET A 4 2.03 -3.38 15.11
CA MET A 4 0.74 -2.66 14.99
C MET A 4 0.57 -1.61 16.09
N GLU A 5 0.97 -1.93 17.33
CA GLU A 5 1.01 -0.96 18.43
C GLU A 5 1.96 0.20 18.10
N GLY A 6 3.14 -0.13 17.56
CA GLY A 6 4.08 0.86 17.06
C GLY A 6 3.44 1.81 16.04
N LYS A 7 2.72 1.27 15.05
CA LYS A 7 2.00 2.10 14.07
C LYS A 7 0.92 2.96 14.69
N ALA A 8 0.15 2.44 15.64
CA ALA A 8 -0.86 3.23 16.34
C ALA A 8 -0.23 4.44 17.07
N ILE A 9 0.94 4.26 17.69
CA ILE A 9 1.71 5.34 18.31
C ILE A 9 2.18 6.36 17.26
N LEU A 10 2.62 5.91 16.08
CA LEU A 10 3.03 6.80 14.99
C LEU A 10 1.85 7.65 14.49
N PHE A 11 0.67 7.05 14.30
CA PHE A 11 -0.56 7.77 13.96
C PHE A 11 -0.85 8.89 14.97
N LYS A 12 -0.78 8.58 16.27
CA LYS A 12 -1.01 9.59 17.31
C LYS A 12 0.05 10.67 17.30
N ARG A 13 1.32 10.29 17.19
CA ARG A 13 2.47 11.19 17.30
C ARG A 13 2.57 12.17 16.13
N PHE A 14 2.35 11.71 14.91
CA PHE A 14 2.58 12.50 13.70
C PHE A 14 1.32 13.12 13.11
N ALA A 15 0.15 12.51 13.32
CA ALA A 15 -1.11 12.97 12.75
C ALA A 15 -2.19 13.29 13.79
N GLY A 16 -1.94 13.06 15.08
CA GLY A 16 -2.94 13.25 16.13
C GLY A 16 -4.08 12.23 16.10
N VAL A 17 -3.97 11.19 15.28
CA VAL A 17 -5.00 10.17 15.05
C VAL A 17 -4.96 9.13 16.15
N ASP A 18 -6.10 8.86 16.79
CA ASP A 18 -6.26 7.77 17.75
C ASP A 18 -6.52 6.47 16.98
N ALA A 19 -5.47 5.69 16.80
CA ALA A 19 -5.53 4.38 16.15
C ALA A 19 -5.52 3.25 17.18
N PHE A 20 -6.18 2.14 16.86
CA PHE A 20 -6.22 0.94 17.72
C PHE A 20 -5.80 -0.29 16.91
N PRO A 21 -4.79 -1.07 17.37
CA PRO A 21 -4.32 -2.23 16.64
C PRO A 21 -5.30 -3.41 16.77
N ILE A 22 -5.66 -4.02 15.63
CA ILE A 22 -6.48 -5.23 15.59
C ILE A 22 -5.73 -6.29 14.78
N CYS A 23 -5.22 -7.32 15.47
CA CYS A 23 -4.63 -8.49 14.82
C CYS A 23 -5.66 -9.63 14.81
N LEU A 24 -5.92 -10.19 13.63
CA LEU A 24 -6.85 -11.30 13.44
C LEU A 24 -6.07 -12.61 13.30
N ASP A 25 -6.51 -13.67 13.97
CA ASP A 25 -5.97 -15.02 13.85
C ASP A 25 -6.71 -15.83 12.76
N THR A 26 -6.84 -15.23 11.58
CA THR A 26 -7.37 -15.89 10.38
C THR A 26 -6.55 -15.46 9.18
N GLN A 27 -6.44 -16.36 8.21
CA GLN A 27 -5.79 -16.12 6.92
C GLN A 27 -6.81 -16.17 5.76
N ASP A 28 -8.08 -16.44 6.07
CA ASP A 28 -9.16 -16.46 5.08
C ASP A 28 -9.52 -15.02 4.69
N PRO A 29 -9.36 -14.65 3.41
CA PRO A 29 -9.66 -13.29 2.97
C PRO A 29 -11.13 -12.89 3.16
N ASP A 30 -12.08 -13.80 3.00
CA ASP A 30 -13.51 -13.51 3.13
C ASP A 30 -13.88 -13.28 4.60
N GLU A 31 -13.29 -14.05 5.52
CA GLU A 31 -13.44 -13.80 6.96
C GLU A 31 -12.87 -12.44 7.36
N ILE A 32 -11.70 -12.07 6.84
CA ILE A 32 -11.08 -10.76 7.12
C ILE A 32 -11.98 -9.63 6.62
N VAL A 33 -12.46 -9.69 5.38
CA VAL A 33 -13.38 -8.68 4.80
C VAL A 33 -14.62 -8.54 5.68
N LYS A 34 -15.24 -9.67 6.04
CA LYS A 34 -16.43 -9.68 6.92
C LYS A 34 -16.15 -9.06 8.28
N ILE A 35 -15.04 -9.40 8.92
CA ILE A 35 -14.67 -8.86 10.23
C ILE A 35 -14.46 -7.35 10.15
N VAL A 36 -13.72 -6.86 9.15
CA VAL A 36 -13.51 -5.41 8.97
C VAL A 36 -14.86 -4.71 8.75
N LYS A 37 -15.75 -5.27 7.95
CA LYS A 37 -17.08 -4.70 7.72
C LYS A 37 -17.93 -4.63 9.00
N LEU A 38 -17.86 -5.66 9.85
CA LEU A 38 -18.55 -5.64 11.14
C LEU A 38 -17.98 -4.60 12.12
N LEU A 39 -16.69 -4.26 11.97
CA LEU A 39 -16.02 -3.24 12.79
C LEU A 39 -16.24 -1.81 12.30
N GLU A 40 -16.75 -1.61 11.08
CA GLU A 40 -16.95 -0.30 10.46
C GLU A 40 -17.64 0.75 11.34
N PRO A 41 -18.71 0.45 12.11
CA PRO A 41 -19.35 1.45 12.96
C PRO A 41 -18.45 2.03 14.07
N THR A 42 -17.33 1.35 14.37
CA THR A 42 -16.40 1.75 15.43
C THR A 42 -15.32 2.71 14.94
N PHE A 43 -14.98 2.67 13.64
CA PHE A 43 -13.80 3.34 13.11
C PHE A 43 -14.15 4.38 12.05
N GLY A 44 -13.39 5.47 12.00
CA GLY A 44 -13.48 6.48 10.94
C GLY A 44 -12.66 6.15 9.69
N GLY A 45 -11.90 5.06 9.70
CA GLY A 45 -11.07 4.59 8.59
C GLY A 45 -10.31 3.32 8.96
N ILE A 46 -9.92 2.54 7.95
CA ILE A 46 -9.20 1.29 8.09
C ILE A 46 -7.82 1.40 7.44
N ASN A 47 -6.78 1.12 8.22
CA ASN A 47 -5.41 0.95 7.72
C ASN A 47 -5.05 -0.55 7.71
N LEU A 48 -5.02 -1.16 6.52
CA LEU A 48 -4.58 -2.53 6.31
C LEU A 48 -3.05 -2.60 6.31
N GLU A 49 -2.53 -3.65 6.93
CA GLU A 49 -1.10 -3.75 7.24
C GLU A 49 -0.63 -5.21 7.25
N ASP A 50 0.58 -5.46 6.77
CA ASP A 50 1.28 -6.74 6.88
C ASP A 50 0.46 -7.95 6.35
N ILE A 51 -0.35 -7.72 5.30
CA ILE A 51 -1.11 -8.78 4.63
C ILE A 51 -0.34 -9.23 3.39
N SER A 52 -0.05 -10.53 3.29
CA SER A 52 0.70 -11.10 2.17
C SER A 52 -0.01 -10.94 0.82
N ALA A 53 0.73 -10.58 -0.22
CA ALA A 53 0.29 -10.72 -1.61
C ALA A 53 0.12 -12.20 -2.00
N PRO A 54 -0.82 -12.54 -2.92
CA PRO A 54 -1.74 -11.63 -3.62
C PRO A 54 -3.02 -11.32 -2.82
N ARG A 55 -3.21 -11.94 -1.66
CA ARG A 55 -4.46 -11.88 -0.89
C ARG A 55 -4.83 -10.47 -0.44
N CYS A 56 -3.84 -9.64 -0.15
CA CYS A 56 -4.02 -8.23 0.21
C CYS A 56 -4.81 -7.43 -0.83
N PHE A 57 -4.64 -7.72 -2.13
CA PHE A 57 -5.35 -7.02 -3.21
C PHE A 57 -6.84 -7.31 -3.17
N TYR A 58 -7.20 -8.59 -3.07
CA TYR A 58 -8.60 -9.02 -2.95
C TYR A 58 -9.26 -8.43 -1.69
N ILE A 59 -8.58 -8.51 -0.54
CA ILE A 59 -9.11 -8.00 0.72
C ILE A 59 -9.38 -6.50 0.61
N GLU A 60 -8.39 -5.72 0.16
CA GLU A 60 -8.56 -4.28 0.01
C GLU A 60 -9.68 -3.92 -0.96
N GLU A 61 -9.73 -4.57 -2.13
CA GLU A 61 -10.73 -4.28 -3.16
C GLU A 61 -12.15 -4.55 -2.66
N ASN A 62 -12.38 -5.66 -1.96
CA ASN A 62 -13.71 -6.00 -1.45
C ASN A 62 -14.13 -5.10 -0.28
N ILE A 63 -13.22 -4.79 0.66
CA ILE A 63 -13.56 -3.86 1.74
C ILE A 63 -13.89 -2.48 1.15
N LYS A 64 -13.14 -1.99 0.15
CA LYS A 64 -13.45 -0.71 -0.51
C LYS A 64 -14.78 -0.69 -1.24
N LYS A 65 -15.24 -1.82 -1.79
CA LYS A 65 -16.54 -1.92 -2.47
C LYS A 65 -17.71 -1.93 -1.48
N GLU A 66 -17.50 -2.50 -0.30
CA GLU A 66 -18.56 -2.72 0.67
C GLU A 66 -18.60 -1.66 1.77
N SER A 67 -17.51 -0.94 2.04
CA SER A 67 -17.35 -0.02 3.17
C SER A 67 -17.54 1.45 2.79
N GLU A 68 -18.17 2.22 3.70
CA GLU A 68 -18.39 3.67 3.51
C GLU A 68 -17.24 4.53 4.10
N ILE A 69 -16.34 3.91 4.87
CA ILE A 69 -15.18 4.58 5.47
C ILE A 69 -13.92 4.39 4.61
N PRO A 70 -12.96 5.33 4.64
CA PRO A 70 -11.73 5.19 3.88
C PRO A 70 -10.94 3.95 4.29
N VAL A 71 -10.52 3.18 3.29
CA VAL A 71 -9.66 1.99 3.44
C VAL A 71 -8.35 2.25 2.72
N PHE A 72 -7.25 2.08 3.43
CA PHE A 72 -5.90 2.30 2.92
C PHE A 72 -5.00 1.13 3.29
N HIS A 73 -4.25 0.61 2.34
CA HIS A 73 -3.22 -0.40 2.60
C HIS A 73 -1.83 0.24 2.56
N ASP A 74 -1.15 0.28 3.70
CA ASP A 74 0.10 1.05 3.85
C ASP A 74 1.24 0.47 3.01
N ASP A 75 1.46 -0.85 3.06
CA ASP A 75 2.52 -1.51 2.28
C ASP A 75 2.38 -1.28 0.76
N GLN A 76 1.16 -1.06 0.28
CA GLN A 76 0.87 -0.80 -1.14
C GLN A 76 1.00 0.69 -1.45
N HIS A 77 0.03 1.48 -0.98
CA HIS A 77 -0.14 2.87 -1.39
C HIS A 77 0.82 3.80 -0.66
N GLY A 78 1.11 3.52 0.62
CA GLY A 78 2.08 4.28 1.41
C GLY A 78 3.47 4.21 0.78
N THR A 79 3.91 3.00 0.42
CA THR A 79 5.17 2.78 -0.31
C THR A 79 5.18 3.50 -1.66
N ALA A 80 4.11 3.37 -2.45
CA ALA A 80 4.00 3.99 -3.77
C ALA A 80 4.13 5.52 -3.72
N VAL A 81 3.41 6.18 -2.81
CA VAL A 81 3.43 7.64 -2.66
C VAL A 81 4.83 8.14 -2.30
N VAL A 82 5.51 7.51 -1.34
CA VAL A 82 6.85 7.93 -0.91
C VAL A 82 7.89 7.68 -2.01
N VAL A 83 7.81 6.56 -2.73
CA VAL A 83 8.70 6.27 -3.87
C VAL A 83 8.49 7.25 -5.01
N GLY A 84 7.23 7.57 -5.36
CA GLY A 84 6.93 8.55 -6.39
C GLY A 84 7.43 9.95 -6.02
N ALA A 85 7.25 10.38 -4.78
CA ALA A 85 7.80 11.65 -4.29
C ALA A 85 9.33 11.69 -4.37
N ALA A 86 10.00 10.59 -4.01
CA ALA A 86 11.45 10.46 -4.13
C ALA A 86 11.91 10.55 -5.59
N LEU A 87 11.21 9.88 -6.52
CA LEU A 87 11.52 9.92 -7.94
C LEU A 87 11.36 11.32 -8.52
N ILE A 88 10.26 12.03 -8.21
CA ILE A 88 10.03 13.41 -8.65
C ILE A 88 11.18 14.32 -8.20
N ASN A 89 11.60 14.20 -6.94
CA ASN A 89 12.71 14.99 -6.41
C ASN A 89 14.04 14.63 -7.09
N ALA A 90 14.30 13.35 -7.36
CA ALA A 90 15.49 12.91 -8.09
C ALA A 90 15.51 13.46 -9.53
N CYS A 91 14.38 13.44 -10.24
CA CYS A 91 14.23 14.04 -11.57
C CYS A 91 14.54 15.53 -11.56
N ARG A 92 13.99 16.27 -10.59
CA ARG A 92 14.25 17.72 -10.42
C ARG A 92 15.73 18.00 -10.18
N LEU A 93 16.37 17.24 -9.29
CA LEU A 93 17.78 17.40 -8.96
C LEU A 93 18.70 17.14 -10.16
N LEU A 94 18.41 16.08 -10.92
CA LEU A 94 19.19 15.66 -12.08
C LEU A 94 18.78 16.34 -13.38
N LYS A 95 17.75 17.19 -13.35
CA LYS A 95 17.13 17.84 -14.53
C LYS A 95 16.75 16.82 -15.62
N LYS A 96 16.17 15.70 -15.20
CA LYS A 96 15.66 14.63 -16.08
C LYS A 96 14.14 14.70 -16.21
N GLU A 97 13.65 14.42 -17.40
CA GLU A 97 12.22 14.22 -17.67
C GLU A 97 11.83 12.78 -17.29
N ILE A 98 10.72 12.63 -16.58
CA ILE A 98 10.26 11.34 -16.03
C ILE A 98 9.91 10.34 -17.14
N GLU A 99 9.42 10.84 -18.27
CA GLU A 99 9.01 10.08 -19.45
C GLU A 99 10.20 9.47 -20.19
N LYS A 100 11.41 9.99 -19.97
CA LYS A 100 12.67 9.51 -20.58
C LYS A 100 13.36 8.47 -19.71
N LEU A 101 12.85 8.19 -18.52
CA LEU A 101 13.43 7.19 -17.62
C LEU A 101 13.14 5.76 -18.08
N LYS A 102 14.12 4.90 -17.86
CA LYS A 102 13.93 3.45 -17.81
C LYS A 102 14.03 3.03 -16.36
N VAL A 103 12.94 2.52 -15.80
CA VAL A 103 12.83 2.16 -14.40
C VAL A 103 12.75 0.64 -14.28
N THR A 104 13.55 0.08 -13.38
CA THR A 104 13.48 -1.34 -13.03
C THR A 104 13.04 -1.49 -11.58
N ILE A 105 12.01 -2.31 -11.34
CA ILE A 105 11.55 -2.71 -10.01
C ILE A 105 11.97 -4.17 -9.78
N ILE A 106 12.69 -4.41 -8.69
CA ILE A 106 13.08 -5.76 -8.26
C ILE A 106 12.13 -6.18 -7.13
N GLY A 107 11.27 -7.15 -7.41
CA GLY A 107 10.22 -7.65 -6.54
C GLY A 107 8.82 -7.32 -7.09
N ALA A 108 8.05 -8.36 -7.41
CA ALA A 108 6.66 -8.26 -7.90
C ALA A 108 5.62 -8.56 -6.80
N GLY A 109 5.88 -8.08 -5.58
CA GLY A 109 4.93 -8.18 -4.45
C GLY A 109 3.93 -7.02 -4.41
N ALA A 110 3.16 -6.93 -3.33
CA ALA A 110 2.16 -5.87 -3.09
C ALA A 110 2.73 -4.47 -3.38
N ALA A 111 3.84 -4.11 -2.71
CA ALA A 111 4.51 -2.84 -2.90
C ALA A 111 5.03 -2.64 -4.34
N GLY A 112 5.71 -3.65 -4.91
CA GLY A 112 6.35 -3.52 -6.22
C GLY A 112 5.35 -3.28 -7.36
N ILE A 113 4.22 -3.99 -7.33
CA ILE A 113 3.13 -3.80 -8.31
C ILE A 113 2.50 -2.42 -8.15
N THR A 114 2.13 -2.02 -6.93
CA THR A 114 1.46 -0.73 -6.70
C THR A 114 2.39 0.45 -6.98
N VAL A 115 3.68 0.37 -6.61
CA VAL A 115 4.70 1.35 -7.01
C VAL A 115 4.81 1.42 -8.53
N GLY A 116 4.91 0.28 -9.22
CA GLY A 116 5.00 0.23 -10.67
C GLY A 116 3.85 0.95 -11.36
N ASN A 117 2.62 0.63 -10.98
CA ASN A 117 1.41 1.28 -11.51
C ASN A 117 1.43 2.79 -11.23
N PHE A 118 1.74 3.19 -10.00
CA PHE A 118 1.81 4.61 -9.64
C PHE A 118 2.88 5.37 -10.42
N LEU A 119 4.04 4.75 -10.70
CA LEU A 119 5.08 5.36 -11.52
C LEU A 119 4.65 5.52 -12.99
N LEU A 120 3.87 4.58 -13.53
CA LEU A 120 3.25 4.72 -14.86
C LEU A 120 2.27 5.90 -14.88
N ASP A 121 1.43 6.05 -13.84
CA ASP A 121 0.51 7.17 -13.70
C ASP A 121 1.24 8.52 -13.59
N LEU A 122 2.42 8.54 -12.98
CA LEU A 122 3.30 9.72 -12.91
C LEU A 122 4.03 10.03 -14.24
N GLY A 123 3.92 9.17 -15.26
CA GLY A 123 4.44 9.41 -16.61
C GLY A 123 5.68 8.60 -17.00
N VAL A 124 6.15 7.65 -16.17
CA VAL A 124 7.22 6.72 -16.59
C VAL A 124 6.72 5.89 -17.78
N LYS A 125 7.49 5.85 -18.88
CA LYS A 125 7.10 5.13 -20.11
C LYS A 125 7.73 3.75 -20.24
N THR A 126 8.85 3.51 -19.58
CA THR A 126 9.57 2.24 -19.65
C THR A 126 9.78 1.70 -18.26
N LEU A 127 8.95 0.73 -17.89
CA LEU A 127 9.01 0.02 -16.62
C LEU A 127 9.35 -1.45 -16.88
N ILE A 128 10.30 -2.00 -16.12
CA ILE A 128 10.68 -3.41 -16.15
C ILE A 128 10.51 -3.94 -14.73
N VAL A 129 9.72 -5.01 -14.57
CA VAL A 129 9.56 -5.67 -13.27
C VAL A 129 10.29 -7.00 -13.30
N CYS A 130 10.98 -7.34 -12.21
CA CYS A 130 11.68 -8.61 -12.07
C CYS A 130 11.22 -9.29 -10.78
N ASP A 131 10.78 -10.54 -10.87
CA ASP A 131 10.43 -11.38 -9.73
C ASP A 131 11.49 -12.48 -9.51
N SER A 132 11.20 -13.44 -8.63
CA SER A 132 12.13 -14.56 -8.34
C SER A 132 12.43 -15.47 -9.54
N LYS A 133 11.62 -15.41 -10.61
CA LYS A 133 11.73 -16.23 -11.82
C LYS A 133 12.28 -15.46 -13.02
N GLY A 134 12.34 -14.14 -12.96
CA GLY A 134 12.94 -13.29 -13.98
C GLY A 134 12.10 -12.07 -14.32
N ILE A 135 12.27 -11.55 -15.53
CA ILE A 135 11.54 -10.37 -16.01
C ILE A 135 10.08 -10.73 -16.29
N VAL A 136 9.15 -9.87 -15.84
CA VAL A 136 7.70 -9.95 -16.02
C VAL A 136 7.19 -8.72 -16.77
#